data_AF-A0A924DEI8-F1
#
_entry.id   AF-A0A924DEI8-F1
#
_cell.length_a   1.000
_cell.length_b   1.000
_cell.length_c   1.000
_cell.angle_alpha   90.00
_cell.angle_beta   90.00
_cell.angle_gamma   90.00
#
_symmetry.space_group_name_H-M   'P 1'
#
loop_
_entity.id
_entity.type
_entity.pdbx_description
1 polymer ?
#
loop_
_entity_poly.entity_id
_entity_poly.type
_entity_poly.pdbx_seq_one_letter_code
_entity_poly.pdbx_strand_id
1 'polypeptide(L)'
;MISAVEVKNLRGIREGKLEGLTPLVVLVGPNGCGKSTLLDALLIGGSNSPAVAIGEVVSRHSTVGDATRWMFWKGIPSNFVEITIRDESDTRNYYLGVEDNGNDKHTIWCDIGDGIKLTDKVGTVFLNSIAVGHHRDHAVDFRSLNARLIETDAKSVPLTDLYSEIVERGRKKEVSALLSQVVLGYEDLVILTEGNKPYLSVVLTDHSIPNEITGEGIQALLRLSLELASRPGGIVLLEEPEVHQHPGALRQSAKAIWAAIRRGVQVVISTHSLEFIDTLLSEVQTQEELDQ
;
A
#
# COMPACT_ATOMS: atom_id res chain seq x y z
N MET A 1 -16.28 2.60 -0.41
CA MET A 1 -14.86 2.95 -0.66
C MET A 1 -14.50 4.24 0.06
N ILE A 2 -13.22 4.61 0.19
CA ILE A 2 -12.86 5.95 0.70
C ILE A 2 -13.27 6.99 -0.35
N SER A 3 -14.04 7.99 0.05
CA SER A 3 -14.57 9.05 -0.81
C SER A 3 -13.89 10.40 -0.58
N ALA A 4 -13.31 10.63 0.61
CA ALA A 4 -12.52 11.83 0.91
C ALA A 4 -11.42 11.56 1.95
N VAL A 5 -10.35 12.35 1.88
CA VAL A 5 -9.29 12.43 2.88
C VAL A 5 -8.94 13.89 3.16
N GLU A 6 -8.88 14.26 4.44
CA GLU A 6 -8.39 15.56 4.92
C GLU A 6 -7.21 15.33 5.84
N VAL A 7 -6.19 16.17 5.73
CA VAL A 7 -4.93 16.05 6.47
C VAL A 7 -4.53 17.42 7.01
N LYS A 8 -4.15 17.48 8.29
CA LYS A 8 -3.55 18.65 8.93
C LYS A 8 -2.29 18.28 9.68
N ASN A 9 -1.29 19.14 9.57
CA ASN A 9 0.01 19.07 10.22
C ASN A 9 0.78 17.75 10.00
N LEU A 10 0.50 17.00 8.94
CA LEU A 10 1.29 15.82 8.56
C LEU A 10 2.54 16.24 7.77
N ARG A 11 3.58 15.41 7.78
CA ARG A 11 4.85 15.65 7.10
C ARG A 11 4.68 16.22 5.68
N GLY A 12 5.12 17.46 5.44
CA GLY A 12 5.02 18.07 4.11
C GLY A 12 3.64 18.65 3.74
N ILE A 13 2.61 18.46 4.58
CA ILE A 13 1.25 19.00 4.39
C ILE A 13 0.80 19.73 5.66
N ARG A 14 0.72 21.06 5.60
CA ARG A 14 0.14 21.86 6.70
C ARG A 14 -1.36 21.63 6.83
N GLU A 15 -2.08 21.72 5.72
CA GLU A 15 -3.52 21.48 5.60
C GLU A 15 -3.81 21.12 4.14
N GLY A 16 -4.64 20.11 3.90
CA GLY A 16 -5.03 19.68 2.57
C GLY A 16 -6.22 18.75 2.60
N LYS A 17 -7.03 18.78 1.53
CA LYS A 17 -8.25 17.98 1.40
C LYS A 17 -8.37 17.47 -0.03
N LEU A 18 -8.74 16.20 -0.17
CA LEU A 18 -9.16 15.60 -1.43
C LEU A 18 -10.54 14.97 -1.25
N GLU A 19 -11.45 15.29 -2.17
CA GLU A 19 -12.82 14.78 -2.21
C GLU A 19 -13.08 14.14 -3.57
N GLY A 20 -14.08 13.24 -3.62
CA GLY A 20 -14.45 12.56 -4.86
C GLY A 20 -13.45 11.50 -5.28
N LEU A 21 -12.82 10.81 -4.32
CA LEU A 21 -11.95 9.67 -4.64
C LEU A 21 -12.78 8.57 -5.33
N THR A 22 -12.27 8.09 -6.47
CA THR A 22 -12.87 7.06 -7.31
C THR A 22 -12.20 5.70 -7.05
N PRO A 23 -12.63 4.61 -7.73
CA PRO A 23 -11.94 3.32 -7.64
C PRO A 23 -10.47 3.36 -8.08
N LEU A 24 -10.07 4.30 -8.95
CA LEU A 24 -8.67 4.55 -9.34
C LEU A 24 -8.32 6.02 -9.17
N VAL A 25 -7.42 6.31 -8.23
CA VAL A 25 -6.88 7.66 -8.02
C VAL A 25 -5.40 7.67 -8.37
N VAL A 26 -4.98 8.61 -9.21
CA VAL A 26 -3.58 8.78 -9.58
C VAL A 26 -3.09 10.14 -9.11
N LEU A 27 -2.12 10.15 -8.20
CA LEU A 27 -1.48 11.32 -7.64
C LEU A 27 -0.24 11.66 -8.47
N VAL A 28 -0.24 12.86 -9.07
CA VAL A 28 0.82 13.35 -9.95
C VAL A 28 1.31 14.70 -9.46
N GLY A 29 2.62 14.96 -9.55
CA GLY A 29 3.21 16.23 -9.17
C GLY A 29 4.70 16.11 -8.86
N PRO A 30 5.44 17.22 -8.70
CA PRO A 30 6.88 17.21 -8.47
C PRO A 30 7.29 16.52 -7.16
N ASN A 31 8.58 16.20 -7.02
CA ASN A 31 9.12 15.57 -5.81
C ASN A 31 8.90 16.48 -4.59
N GLY A 32 8.52 15.87 -3.45
CA GLY A 32 8.28 16.62 -2.22
C GLY A 32 6.96 17.40 -2.15
N CYS A 33 6.05 17.26 -3.12
CA CYS A 33 4.74 17.93 -3.06
C CYS A 33 3.71 17.25 -2.12
N GLY A 34 4.06 16.12 -1.50
CA GLY A 34 3.21 15.44 -0.51
C GLY A 34 2.48 14.18 -1.01
N LYS A 35 2.82 13.62 -2.18
CA LYS A 35 2.18 12.37 -2.69
C LYS A 35 2.34 11.19 -1.73
N SER A 36 3.58 10.86 -1.34
CA SER A 36 3.87 9.78 -0.39
C SER A 36 3.25 10.06 0.99
N THR A 37 3.24 11.32 1.43
CA THR A 37 2.56 11.74 2.65
C THR A 37 1.05 11.45 2.60
N LEU A 38 0.42 11.67 1.46
CA LEU A 38 -1.00 11.39 1.30
C LEU A 38 -1.28 9.89 1.27
N LEU A 39 -0.39 9.09 0.66
CA LEU A 39 -0.45 7.62 0.79
C LEU A 39 -0.29 7.19 2.26
N ASP A 40 0.64 7.77 3.01
CA ASP A 40 0.80 7.51 4.46
C ASP A 40 -0.50 7.82 5.23
N ALA A 41 -1.17 8.94 4.92
CA ALA A 41 -2.43 9.31 5.56
C ALA A 41 -3.56 8.30 5.25
N LEU A 42 -3.68 7.87 3.99
CA LEU A 42 -4.64 6.85 3.57
C LEU A 42 -4.31 5.49 4.17
N LEU A 43 -3.04 5.15 4.36
CA LEU A 43 -2.62 3.91 5.02
C LEU A 43 -3.05 3.91 6.49
N ILE A 44 -2.80 4.99 7.22
CA ILE A 44 -3.18 5.12 8.64
C ILE A 44 -4.70 5.09 8.78
N GLY A 45 -5.40 5.93 8.03
CA GLY A 45 -6.85 6.08 8.17
C GLY A 45 -7.68 4.98 7.51
N GLY A 46 -7.12 4.24 6.55
CA GLY A 46 -7.76 3.10 5.91
C GLY A 46 -7.39 1.74 6.50
N SER A 47 -6.45 1.68 7.45
CA SER A 47 -5.99 0.42 8.06
C SER A 47 -6.95 -0.08 9.13
N ASN A 48 -7.04 -1.42 9.22
CA ASN A 48 -7.77 -2.08 10.31
C ASN A 48 -6.99 -2.12 11.63
N SER A 49 -5.73 -1.69 11.60
CA SER A 49 -4.88 -1.52 12.76
C SER A 49 -4.05 -0.25 12.57
N PRO A 50 -4.59 0.93 12.94
CA PRO A 50 -3.89 2.20 12.79
C PRO A 50 -2.52 2.22 13.48
N ALA A 51 -2.36 1.53 14.61
CA ALA A 51 -1.08 1.36 15.29
C ALA A 51 0.00 0.71 14.40
N VAL A 52 -0.38 -0.39 13.72
CA VAL A 52 0.54 -1.10 12.80
C VAL A 52 0.85 -0.23 11.60
N ALA A 53 -0.16 0.47 11.04
CA ALA A 53 0.04 1.39 9.92
C ALA A 53 0.95 2.56 10.28
N ILE A 54 0.81 3.16 11.47
CA ILE A 54 1.71 4.20 11.97
C ILE A 54 3.13 3.63 12.10
N GLY A 55 3.28 2.43 12.65
CA GLY A 55 4.57 1.74 12.73
C GLY A 55 5.22 1.54 11.37
N GLU A 56 4.44 1.13 10.37
CA GLU A 56 4.87 0.99 8.98
C GLU A 56 5.35 2.35 8.43
N VAL A 57 4.51 3.39 8.50
CA VAL A 57 4.84 4.76 8.06
C VAL A 57 6.11 5.28 8.71
N VAL A 58 6.26 5.19 10.03
CA VAL A 58 7.49 5.62 10.72
C VAL A 58 8.70 4.87 10.18
N SER A 59 8.58 3.56 9.99
CA SER A 59 9.69 2.72 9.57
C SER A 59 10.12 2.92 8.11
N ARG A 60 9.21 3.38 7.25
CA ARG A 60 9.51 3.77 5.87
C ARG A 60 10.38 5.02 5.81
N HIS A 61 10.31 5.85 6.84
CA HIS A 61 10.98 7.14 6.90
C HIS A 61 12.08 7.19 7.97
N SER A 62 12.39 6.05 8.59
CA SER A 62 13.42 5.94 9.63
C SER A 62 14.81 5.85 9.02
N THR A 63 15.36 7.00 8.63
CA THR A 63 16.76 7.13 8.21
C THR A 63 17.67 7.69 9.32
N VAL A 64 17.09 8.29 10.37
CA VAL A 64 17.81 8.95 11.48
C VAL A 64 17.09 8.66 12.81
N GLY A 65 17.85 8.59 13.92
CA GLY A 65 17.45 8.02 15.22
C GLY A 65 16.14 8.49 15.87
N ASP A 66 15.56 9.63 15.46
CA ASP A 66 14.18 9.99 15.82
C ASP A 66 13.34 10.19 14.56
N ALA A 67 12.86 9.09 14.01
CA ALA A 67 11.96 9.06 12.85
C ALA A 67 10.57 9.61 13.19
N THR A 68 10.18 9.59 14.46
CA THR A 68 8.80 9.86 14.91
C THR A 68 8.43 11.33 14.74
N ARG A 69 9.32 12.26 15.10
CA ARG A 69 9.08 13.70 14.91
C ARG A 69 8.87 14.06 13.44
N TRP A 70 9.46 13.32 12.51
CA TRP A 70 9.38 13.63 11.09
C TRP A 70 8.02 13.32 10.46
N MET A 71 7.12 12.64 11.18
CA MET A 71 5.72 12.54 10.77
C MET A 71 4.96 13.88 10.88
N PHE A 72 5.48 14.82 11.66
CA PHE A 72 4.81 16.08 11.94
C PHE A 72 5.24 17.17 10.95
N TRP A 73 4.35 18.11 10.69
CA TRP A 73 4.65 19.27 9.86
C TRP A 73 5.85 20.04 10.41
N LYS A 74 6.87 20.21 9.56
CA LYS A 74 8.19 20.78 9.90
C LYS A 74 8.95 20.05 11.03
N GLY A 75 8.55 18.83 11.36
CA GLY A 75 9.15 18.07 12.45
C GLY A 75 8.86 18.66 13.84
N ILE A 76 7.74 19.38 13.99
CA ILE A 76 7.34 20.06 15.23
C ILE A 76 6.23 19.25 15.92
N PRO A 77 6.54 18.47 16.98
CA PRO A 77 5.59 17.57 17.62
C PRO A 77 4.51 18.27 18.47
N SER A 78 4.65 19.59 18.71
CA SER A 78 3.65 20.36 19.47
C SER A 78 2.33 20.54 18.72
N ASN A 79 2.30 20.23 17.43
CA ASN A 79 1.08 20.23 16.63
C ASN A 79 0.55 18.80 16.56
N PHE A 80 -0.72 18.57 16.88
CA PHE A 80 -1.34 17.28 16.56
C PHE A 80 -1.48 17.13 15.05
N VAL A 81 -1.23 15.92 14.56
CA VAL A 81 -1.62 15.53 13.20
C VAL A 81 -3.10 15.16 13.24
N GLU A 82 -3.86 15.65 12.28
CA GLU A 82 -5.25 15.25 12.09
C GLU A 82 -5.38 14.59 10.72
N ILE A 83 -5.91 13.37 10.68
CA ILE A 83 -6.28 12.68 9.45
C ILE A 83 -7.78 12.40 9.54
N THR A 84 -8.55 12.86 8.58
CA THR A 84 -9.98 12.55 8.47
C THR A 84 -10.20 11.71 7.23
N ILE A 85 -10.79 10.53 7.40
CA ILE A 85 -11.21 9.65 6.30
C ILE A 85 -12.73 9.63 6.24
N ARG A 86 -13.28 9.88 5.06
CA ARG A 86 -14.69 9.67 4.78
C ARG A 86 -14.86 8.50 3.82
N ASP A 87 -15.75 7.59 4.16
CA ASP A 87 -16.28 6.59 3.23
C ASP A 87 -17.79 6.80 3.03
N GLU A 88 -18.47 5.86 2.37
CA GLU A 88 -19.91 5.95 2.10
C GLU A 88 -20.78 5.83 3.36
N SER A 89 -20.24 5.24 4.44
CA SER A 89 -20.97 4.91 5.65
C SER A 89 -20.64 5.84 6.81
N ASP A 90 -19.40 6.33 6.89
CA ASP A 90 -18.88 6.99 8.09
C ASP A 90 -17.77 8.02 7.80
N THR A 91 -17.52 8.89 8.78
CA THR A 91 -16.37 9.81 8.83
C THR A 91 -15.57 9.56 10.10
N ARG A 92 -14.30 9.19 9.93
CA ARG A 92 -13.39 8.86 11.04
C ARG A 92 -12.26 9.88 11.13
N ASN A 93 -12.02 10.39 12.34
CA ASN A 93 -10.92 11.31 12.63
C ASN A 93 -9.86 10.59 13.46
N TYR A 94 -8.60 10.77 13.06
CA TYR A 94 -7.41 10.23 13.69
C TYR A 94 -6.54 11.39 14.14
N TYR A 95 -6.22 11.42 15.43
CA TYR A 95 -5.40 12.45 16.05
C TYR A 95 -4.09 11.82 16.51
N LEU A 96 -2.97 12.20 15.90
CA LEU A 96 -1.66 11.68 16.29
C LEU A 96 -0.89 12.73 17.08
N GLY A 97 -0.31 12.30 18.19
CA GLY A 97 0.58 13.11 19.02
C GLY A 97 1.82 12.31 19.44
N VAL A 98 2.86 13.03 19.88
CA VAL A 98 4.03 12.42 20.49
C VAL A 98 4.00 12.66 21.98
N GLU A 99 4.27 11.62 22.75
CA GLU A 99 4.58 11.71 24.17
C GLU A 99 6.06 11.38 24.38
N ASP A 100 6.78 12.29 25.06
CA ASP A 100 8.16 12.08 25.48
C ASP A 100 8.17 11.30 26.79
N ASN A 101 8.65 10.07 26.74
CA ASN A 101 8.72 9.18 27.89
C ASN A 101 10.11 9.15 28.55
N GLY A 102 11.04 10.02 28.12
CA GLY A 102 12.44 10.01 28.54
C GLY A 102 13.23 8.82 27.98
N ASN A 103 14.56 8.81 28.19
CA ASN A 103 15.49 7.77 27.70
C ASN A 103 15.49 7.57 26.16
N ASP A 104 15.37 8.65 25.37
CA ASP A 104 15.27 8.61 23.90
C ASP A 104 14.06 7.79 23.38
N LYS A 105 12.96 7.78 24.14
CA LYS A 105 11.73 7.04 23.78
C LYS A 105 10.61 8.01 23.44
N HIS A 106 10.24 8.04 22.17
CA HIS A 106 9.06 8.75 21.68
C HIS A 106 7.93 7.77 21.43
N THR A 107 6.78 8.00 22.05
CA THR A 107 5.56 7.22 21.78
C THR A 107 4.66 8.04 20.88
N ILE A 108 4.27 7.48 19.74
CA ILE A 108 3.20 8.08 18.94
C ILE A 108 1.91 7.45 19.41
N TRP A 109 1.04 8.26 19.99
CA TRP A 109 -0.33 7.85 20.27
C TRP A 109 -1.24 8.31 19.14
N CYS A 110 -2.29 7.53 18.90
CA CYS A 110 -3.33 7.83 17.94
C CYS A 110 -4.68 7.69 18.65
N ASP A 111 -5.42 8.79 18.69
CA ASP A 111 -6.78 8.81 19.22
C ASP A 111 -7.76 8.79 18.05
N ILE A 112 -8.76 7.92 18.12
CA ILE A 112 -9.79 7.77 17.10
C ILE A 112 -11.11 8.28 17.68
N GLY A 113 -11.81 9.14 16.97
CA GLY A 113 -13.12 9.62 17.44
C GLY A 113 -13.98 10.30 16.38
N ASP A 114 -15.29 10.35 16.63
CA ASP A 114 -16.34 10.86 15.72
C ASP A 114 -16.47 12.40 15.75
N GLY A 115 -15.40 13.09 16.14
CA GLY A 115 -15.43 14.51 16.44
C GLY A 115 -16.06 14.77 17.82
N ILE A 116 -15.28 15.42 18.69
CA ILE A 116 -15.69 15.95 20.01
C ILE A 116 -15.66 14.96 21.20
N LYS A 117 -15.54 13.64 21.00
CA LYS A 117 -15.15 12.72 22.10
C LYS A 117 -13.95 11.86 21.70
N LEU A 118 -12.85 12.02 22.42
CA LEU A 118 -11.69 11.11 22.42
C LEU A 118 -12.16 9.81 23.09
N THR A 119 -12.74 8.90 22.33
CA THR A 119 -13.36 7.67 22.88
C THR A 119 -12.36 6.54 23.04
N ASP A 120 -11.28 6.50 22.25
CA ASP A 120 -10.31 5.39 22.28
C ASP A 120 -8.87 5.86 22.04
N LYS A 121 -7.97 5.53 22.97
CA LYS A 121 -6.51 5.76 22.87
C LYS A 121 -5.82 4.52 22.34
N VAL A 122 -5.22 4.61 21.15
CA VAL A 122 -4.37 3.54 20.59
C VAL A 122 -2.92 4.03 20.51
N GLY A 123 -2.07 3.57 21.43
CA GLY A 123 -0.65 3.98 21.51
C GLY A 123 0.30 3.01 20.82
N THR A 124 1.23 3.51 19.98
CA THR A 124 2.38 2.75 19.49
C THR A 124 3.66 3.28 20.13
N VAL A 125 4.34 2.45 20.92
CA VAL A 125 5.56 2.83 21.63
C VAL A 125 6.77 2.53 20.76
N PHE A 126 7.51 3.57 20.35
CA PHE A 126 8.75 3.37 19.61
C PHE A 126 9.91 3.34 20.61
N LEU A 127 10.52 2.16 20.75
CA LEU A 127 11.85 1.98 21.30
C LEU A 127 12.82 1.89 20.11
N ASN A 128 14.13 1.92 20.34
CA ASN A 128 15.16 1.51 19.36
C ASN A 128 14.96 0.09 18.76
N SER A 129 13.82 -0.56 19.05
CA SER A 129 13.12 -1.62 18.34
C SER A 129 11.61 -1.27 18.29
N ILE A 130 10.95 -1.41 17.13
CA ILE A 130 9.50 -1.13 16.99
C ILE A 130 8.71 -2.08 17.91
N ALA A 131 7.99 -1.55 18.90
CA ALA A 131 7.13 -2.31 19.80
C ALA A 131 5.68 -1.81 19.68
N VAL A 132 4.85 -2.52 18.92
CA VAL A 132 3.43 -2.19 18.80
C VAL A 132 2.70 -2.67 20.05
N GLY A 133 2.30 -1.73 20.92
CA GLY A 133 1.40 -1.99 22.03
C GLY A 133 -0.06 -1.79 21.60
N HIS A 134 -0.98 -2.57 22.17
CA HIS A 134 -2.41 -2.31 22.02
C HIS A 134 -3.00 -2.06 23.41
N HIS A 135 -3.30 -0.80 23.72
CA HIS A 135 -4.28 -0.48 24.74
C HIS A 135 -5.63 -0.36 24.01
N ARG A 136 -6.56 -1.28 24.31
CA ARG A 136 -7.93 -1.26 23.77
C ARG A 136 -8.88 -1.07 24.95
N ASP A 137 -9.57 0.06 25.00
CA ASP A 137 -10.71 0.23 25.92
C ASP A 137 -12.03 -0.19 25.25
N HIS A 138 -12.19 -0.03 23.93
CA HIS A 138 -13.34 -0.56 23.18
C HIS A 138 -13.01 -1.16 21.79
N ALA A 139 -13.96 -1.91 21.24
CA ALA A 139 -13.85 -2.57 19.93
C ALA A 139 -14.30 -1.62 18.81
N VAL A 140 -13.34 -0.93 18.18
CA VAL A 140 -13.60 -0.15 16.95
C VAL A 140 -13.82 -1.11 15.79
N ASP A 141 -14.95 -0.96 15.08
CA ASP A 141 -15.26 -1.77 13.92
C ASP A 141 -14.50 -1.27 12.67
N PHE A 142 -13.35 -1.89 12.39
CA PHE A 142 -12.54 -1.58 11.22
C PHE A 142 -12.99 -2.31 9.92
N ARG A 143 -14.13 -3.01 9.91
CA ARG A 143 -14.43 -4.09 8.95
C ARG A 143 -14.44 -3.78 7.43
N SER A 144 -14.17 -2.56 6.96
CA SER A 144 -14.41 -2.19 5.55
C SER A 144 -13.22 -1.70 4.71
N LEU A 145 -12.14 -1.16 5.28
CA LEU A 145 -11.14 -0.44 4.47
C LEU A 145 -9.87 -1.25 4.16
N ASN A 146 -9.34 -2.02 5.11
CA ASN A 146 -8.18 -2.91 4.94
C ASN A 146 -7.07 -2.36 4.02
N ALA A 147 -6.58 -1.16 4.32
CA ALA A 147 -5.55 -0.51 3.52
C ALA A 147 -4.26 -1.34 3.48
N ARG A 148 -3.72 -1.49 2.28
CA ARG A 148 -2.44 -2.15 2.03
C ARG A 148 -1.58 -1.27 1.14
N LEU A 149 -0.43 -0.85 1.66
CA LEU A 149 0.62 -0.29 0.84
C LEU A 149 1.45 -1.42 0.20
N ILE A 150 1.69 -1.30 -1.09
CA ILE A 150 2.59 -2.18 -1.84
C ILE A 150 3.79 -1.33 -2.27
N GLU A 151 4.92 -1.60 -1.63
CA GLU A 151 6.24 -1.10 -2.02
C GLU A 151 7.01 -2.23 -2.69
N THR A 152 7.84 -1.86 -3.66
CA THR A 152 8.71 -2.81 -4.36
C THR A 152 9.87 -3.29 -3.47
N ASP A 153 10.18 -2.61 -2.35
CA ASP A 153 11.36 -2.91 -1.54
C ASP A 153 11.10 -3.14 -0.02
N ALA A 154 11.85 -4.11 0.51
CA ALA A 154 12.25 -4.38 1.90
C ALA A 154 11.32 -4.86 3.05
N LYS A 155 9.97 -4.78 3.07
CA LYS A 155 9.16 -5.33 4.20
C LYS A 155 7.86 -6.02 3.82
N SER A 156 7.93 -6.72 2.70
CA SER A 156 6.75 -7.17 1.98
C SER A 156 6.43 -8.63 2.34
N VAL A 157 5.14 -9.00 2.40
CA VAL A 157 4.69 -10.39 2.66
C VAL A 157 5.46 -11.35 1.72
N PRO A 158 5.98 -12.50 2.17
CA PRO A 158 6.71 -13.41 1.30
C PRO A 158 5.91 -13.76 0.04
N LEU A 159 6.59 -13.82 -1.12
CA LEU A 159 5.93 -14.13 -2.40
C LEU A 159 5.28 -15.52 -2.38
N THR A 160 5.85 -16.46 -1.63
CA THR A 160 5.31 -17.81 -1.41
C THR A 160 3.95 -17.77 -0.73
N ASP A 161 3.75 -16.85 0.21
CA ASP A 161 2.52 -16.73 0.98
C ASP A 161 1.43 -16.12 0.10
N LEU A 162 1.76 -15.07 -0.64
CA LEU A 162 0.87 -14.46 -1.63
C LEU A 162 0.49 -15.46 -2.73
N TYR A 163 1.47 -16.24 -3.22
CA TYR A 163 1.21 -17.29 -4.20
C TYR A 163 0.24 -18.34 -3.65
N SER A 164 0.44 -18.79 -2.41
CA SER A 164 -0.45 -19.74 -1.76
C SER A 164 -1.88 -19.19 -1.65
N GLU A 165 -2.03 -17.94 -1.20
CA GLU A 165 -3.33 -17.27 -1.08
C GLU A 165 -4.06 -17.16 -2.43
N ILE A 166 -3.37 -16.84 -3.52
CA ILE A 166 -4.03 -16.75 -4.83
C ILE A 166 -4.38 -18.12 -5.42
N VAL A 167 -3.61 -19.16 -5.10
CA VAL A 167 -3.90 -20.54 -5.51
C VAL A 167 -5.15 -21.04 -4.80
N GLU A 168 -5.23 -20.86 -3.48
CA GLU A 168 -6.40 -21.21 -2.66
C GLU A 168 -7.67 -20.50 -3.14
N ARG A 169 -7.53 -19.30 -3.70
CA ARG A 169 -8.63 -18.51 -4.28
C ARG A 169 -8.91 -18.79 -5.75
N GLY A 170 -8.17 -19.70 -6.40
CA GLY A 170 -8.34 -20.05 -7.81
C GLY A 170 -7.89 -18.97 -8.80
N ARG A 171 -7.07 -18.00 -8.37
CA ARG A 171 -6.64 -16.83 -9.18
C ARG A 171 -5.26 -16.98 -9.81
N LYS A 172 -4.59 -18.13 -9.65
CA LYS A 172 -3.30 -18.43 -10.28
C LYS A 172 -3.28 -18.12 -11.78
N LYS A 173 -4.35 -18.49 -12.49
CA LYS A 173 -4.47 -18.29 -13.95
C LYS A 173 -4.38 -16.83 -14.37
N GLU A 174 -4.88 -15.90 -13.55
CA GLU A 174 -4.83 -14.47 -13.84
C GLU A 174 -3.38 -13.97 -13.86
N VAL A 175 -2.60 -14.34 -12.84
CA VAL A 175 -1.19 -13.96 -12.73
C VAL A 175 -0.35 -14.64 -13.80
N SER A 176 -0.59 -15.94 -14.06
CA SER A 176 0.07 -16.67 -15.14
C SER A 176 -0.19 -16.05 -16.52
N ALA A 177 -1.40 -15.57 -16.78
CA ALA A 177 -1.73 -14.91 -18.04
C ALA A 177 -0.90 -13.63 -18.23
N LEU A 178 -0.74 -12.80 -17.20
CA LEU A 178 0.08 -11.60 -17.26
C LEU A 178 1.55 -11.90 -17.54
N LEU A 179 2.13 -12.87 -16.83
CA LEU A 179 3.54 -13.24 -16.99
C LEU A 179 3.84 -13.84 -18.36
N SER A 180 2.91 -14.63 -18.92
CA SER A 180 3.06 -15.23 -20.25
C SER A 180 3.25 -14.20 -21.38
N GLN A 181 2.79 -12.96 -21.17
CA GLN A 181 2.93 -11.87 -22.15
C GLN A 181 4.31 -11.19 -22.12
N VAL A 182 5.10 -11.44 -21.08
CA VAL A 182 6.36 -10.73 -20.80
C VAL A 182 7.54 -11.69 -20.77
N VAL A 183 7.34 -12.90 -20.23
CA VAL A 183 8.37 -13.91 -20.05
C VAL A 183 8.28 -14.93 -21.18
N LEU A 184 9.28 -14.93 -22.05
CA LEU A 184 9.37 -15.87 -23.17
C LEU A 184 9.51 -17.31 -22.63
N GLY A 185 8.70 -18.22 -23.19
CA GLY A 185 8.72 -19.63 -22.78
C GLY A 185 8.13 -19.90 -21.40
N TYR A 186 7.43 -18.93 -20.80
CA TYR A 186 6.72 -19.13 -19.53
C TYR A 186 5.69 -20.25 -19.63
N GLU A 187 5.75 -21.17 -18.67
CA GLU A 187 4.79 -22.27 -18.53
C GLU A 187 4.00 -22.17 -17.22
N ASP A 188 4.68 -21.89 -16.10
CA ASP A 188 4.01 -21.88 -14.81
C ASP A 188 4.74 -21.09 -13.71
N LEU A 189 4.09 -20.91 -12.57
CA LEU A 189 4.68 -20.54 -11.29
C LEU A 189 4.54 -21.70 -10.31
N VAL A 190 5.62 -22.03 -9.61
CA VAL A 190 5.63 -23.09 -8.59
C VAL A 190 6.47 -22.68 -7.39
N ILE A 191 6.12 -23.20 -6.22
CA ILE A 191 6.98 -23.13 -5.04
C ILE A 191 7.94 -24.32 -5.10
N LEU A 192 9.23 -24.03 -5.07
CA LEU A 192 10.30 -25.02 -4.91
C LEU A 192 10.96 -24.83 -3.56
N THR A 193 11.79 -25.79 -3.16
CA THR A 193 12.49 -25.75 -1.87
C THR A 193 13.97 -25.99 -2.07
N GLU A 194 14.80 -25.11 -1.51
CA GLU A 194 16.25 -25.27 -1.45
C GLU A 194 16.70 -25.09 0.01
N GLY A 195 17.47 -26.03 0.54
CA GLY A 195 17.95 -25.95 1.93
C GLY A 195 16.82 -25.82 2.97
N ASN A 196 15.67 -26.45 2.73
CA ASN A 196 14.45 -26.35 3.55
C ASN A 196 13.81 -24.95 3.59
N LYS A 197 14.16 -24.07 2.64
CA LYS A 197 13.54 -22.76 2.45
C LYS A 197 12.69 -22.77 1.17
N PRO A 198 11.39 -22.50 1.25
CA PRO A 198 10.56 -22.38 0.07
C PRO A 198 10.88 -21.07 -0.67
N TYR A 199 10.87 -21.11 -1.99
CA TYR A 199 10.99 -19.94 -2.86
C TYR A 199 10.06 -20.08 -4.06
N LEU A 200 9.68 -18.94 -4.65
CA LEU A 200 8.82 -18.92 -5.82
C LEU A 200 9.69 -18.99 -7.08
N SER A 201 9.42 -19.98 -7.93
CA SER A 201 10.15 -20.23 -9.17
C SER A 201 9.26 -19.98 -10.39
N VAL A 202 9.82 -19.34 -11.40
CA VAL A 202 9.23 -19.18 -12.73
C VAL A 202 9.63 -20.37 -13.59
N VAL A 203 8.66 -21.19 -13.99
CA VAL A 203 8.86 -22.35 -14.85
C VAL A 203 8.82 -21.91 -16.30
N LEU A 204 9.90 -22.24 -17.02
CA LEU A 204 10.04 -22.05 -18.45
C LEU A 204 10.02 -23.43 -19.14
N THR A 205 9.97 -23.44 -20.47
CA THR A 205 9.84 -24.67 -21.27
C THR A 205 10.87 -25.77 -20.98
N ASP A 206 12.10 -25.41 -20.64
CA ASP A 206 13.22 -26.34 -20.47
C ASP A 206 13.83 -26.34 -19.05
N HIS A 207 13.58 -25.29 -18.25
CA HIS A 207 14.12 -25.15 -16.91
C HIS A 207 13.25 -24.21 -16.05
N SER A 208 13.58 -24.04 -14.78
CA SER A 208 12.96 -23.04 -13.91
C SER A 208 14.00 -22.13 -13.29
N ILE A 209 13.63 -20.88 -13.05
CA ILE A 209 14.49 -19.88 -12.41
C ILE A 209 13.82 -19.32 -11.14
N PRO A 210 14.55 -19.20 -10.02
CA PRO A 210 14.08 -18.46 -8.86
C PRO A 210 13.68 -17.03 -9.25
N ASN A 211 12.59 -16.52 -8.69
CA ASN A 211 12.13 -15.17 -8.98
C ASN A 211 13.22 -14.11 -8.70
N GLU A 212 14.01 -14.30 -7.65
CA GLU A 212 15.05 -13.37 -7.18
C GLU A 212 16.15 -13.09 -8.21
N ILE A 213 16.33 -13.99 -9.19
CA ILE A 213 17.29 -13.82 -10.28
C ILE A 213 16.64 -13.53 -11.63
N THR A 214 15.32 -13.34 -11.67
CA THR A 214 14.63 -12.79 -12.85
C THR A 214 14.95 -11.29 -12.99
N GLY A 215 14.66 -10.68 -14.14
CA GLY A 215 14.85 -9.23 -14.30
C GLY A 215 13.94 -8.42 -13.36
N GLU A 216 14.42 -7.30 -12.84
CA GLU A 216 13.71 -6.45 -11.87
C GLU A 216 12.27 -6.10 -12.30
N GLY A 217 12.06 -5.80 -13.59
CA GLY A 217 10.71 -5.54 -14.11
C GLY A 217 9.75 -6.74 -14.04
N ILE A 218 10.26 -7.97 -14.16
CA ILE A 218 9.46 -9.20 -13.97
C ILE A 218 9.17 -9.40 -12.49
N GLN A 219 10.15 -9.17 -11.61
CA GLN A 219 9.97 -9.25 -10.17
C GLN A 219 8.90 -8.26 -9.68
N ALA A 220 8.96 -7.01 -10.15
CA ALA A 220 7.98 -5.97 -9.84
C ALA A 220 6.58 -6.34 -10.35
N LEU A 221 6.47 -6.82 -11.60
CA LEU A 221 5.19 -7.27 -12.16
C LEU A 221 4.62 -8.47 -11.38
N LEU A 222 5.44 -9.47 -11.07
CA LEU A 222 5.01 -10.65 -10.33
C LEU A 222 4.51 -10.25 -8.94
N ARG A 223 5.29 -9.42 -8.23
CA ARG A 223 4.94 -8.92 -6.90
C ARG A 223 3.59 -8.20 -6.92
N LEU A 224 3.45 -7.21 -7.81
CA LEU A 224 2.24 -6.42 -7.95
C LEU A 224 1.04 -7.31 -8.28
N SER A 225 1.20 -8.23 -9.24
CA SER A 225 0.13 -9.14 -9.66
C SER A 225 -0.32 -10.07 -8.53
N LEU A 226 0.61 -10.63 -7.76
CA LEU A 226 0.30 -11.49 -6.62
C LEU A 226 -0.41 -10.73 -5.50
N GLU A 227 0.11 -9.56 -5.11
CA GLU A 227 -0.53 -8.71 -4.10
C GLU A 227 -1.95 -8.34 -4.51
N LEU A 228 -2.15 -7.82 -5.73
CA LEU A 228 -3.46 -7.42 -6.25
C LEU A 228 -4.43 -8.61 -6.43
N ALA A 229 -3.93 -9.77 -6.85
CA ALA A 229 -4.73 -10.99 -6.97
C ALA A 229 -5.10 -11.57 -5.59
N SER A 230 -4.26 -11.38 -4.57
CA SER A 230 -4.54 -11.86 -3.21
C SER A 230 -5.71 -11.10 -2.55
N ARG A 231 -5.91 -9.83 -2.89
CA ARG A 231 -6.88 -8.97 -2.20
C ARG A 231 -8.34 -9.40 -2.45
N PRO A 232 -9.16 -9.57 -1.38
CA PRO A 232 -10.60 -9.77 -1.52
C PRO A 232 -11.38 -8.46 -1.77
N GLY A 233 -10.77 -7.30 -1.51
CA GLY A 233 -11.38 -5.97 -1.53
C GLY A 233 -10.51 -4.98 -0.75
N GLY A 234 -11.08 -3.83 -0.37
CA GLY A 234 -10.40 -2.79 0.40
C GLY A 234 -9.64 -1.78 -0.47
N ILE A 235 -8.67 -1.08 0.11
CA ILE A 235 -7.83 -0.10 -0.58
C ILE A 235 -6.38 -0.59 -0.72
N VAL A 236 -5.82 -0.43 -1.92
CA VAL A 236 -4.42 -0.68 -2.24
C VAL A 236 -3.75 0.65 -2.59
N LEU A 237 -2.61 0.90 -1.96
CA LEU A 237 -1.79 2.08 -2.17
C LEU A 237 -0.52 1.63 -2.90
N LEU A 238 -0.24 2.23 -4.06
CA LEU A 238 0.93 1.93 -4.88
C LEU A 238 1.83 3.16 -4.93
N GLU A 239 3.07 3.00 -4.53
CA GLU A 239 4.09 4.04 -4.66
C GLU A 239 5.05 3.67 -5.79
N GLU A 240 5.05 4.49 -6.84
CA GLU A 240 5.92 4.37 -8.02
C GLU A 240 5.95 2.95 -8.61
N PRO A 241 4.78 2.31 -8.87
CA PRO A 241 4.73 0.92 -9.33
C PRO A 241 5.41 0.70 -10.68
N GLU A 242 5.66 1.76 -11.46
CA GLU A 242 6.34 1.71 -12.75
C GLU A 242 7.85 1.48 -12.68
N VAL A 243 8.46 1.68 -11.51
CA VAL A 243 9.92 1.74 -11.36
C VAL A 243 10.54 0.38 -11.69
N HIS A 244 11.65 0.39 -12.44
CA HIS A 244 12.34 -0.78 -13.01
C HIS A 244 11.55 -1.60 -14.05
N GLN A 245 10.38 -1.15 -14.51
CA GLN A 245 9.59 -1.86 -15.52
C GLN A 245 9.87 -1.38 -16.94
N HIS A 246 9.86 -2.32 -17.88
CA HIS A 246 9.89 -2.06 -19.33
C HIS A 246 8.44 -1.98 -19.87
N PRO A 247 8.21 -1.46 -21.10
CA PRO A 247 6.86 -1.19 -21.60
C PRO A 247 5.90 -2.40 -21.59
N GLY A 248 6.41 -3.61 -21.85
CA GLY A 248 5.64 -4.85 -21.75
C GLY A 248 5.12 -5.10 -20.34
N ALA A 249 5.98 -4.95 -19.32
CA ALA A 249 5.60 -5.08 -17.92
C ALA A 249 4.65 -3.97 -17.46
N LEU A 250 4.86 -2.71 -17.87
CA LEU A 250 3.95 -1.60 -17.55
C LEU A 250 2.51 -1.90 -17.99
N ARG A 251 2.35 -2.43 -19.21
CA ARG A 251 1.04 -2.83 -19.74
C ARG A 251 0.39 -3.93 -18.90
N GLN A 252 1.15 -4.95 -18.51
CA GLN A 252 0.60 -6.02 -17.66
C GLN A 252 0.30 -5.53 -16.23
N SER A 253 1.09 -4.61 -15.69
CA SER A 253 0.83 -3.96 -14.40
C SER A 253 -0.48 -3.18 -14.44
N ALA A 254 -0.73 -2.41 -15.51
CA ALA A 254 -2.00 -1.72 -15.71
C ALA A 254 -3.19 -2.70 -15.79
N LYS A 255 -3.04 -3.81 -16.51
CA LYS A 255 -4.06 -4.88 -16.56
C LYS A 255 -4.33 -5.50 -15.19
N ALA A 256 -3.29 -5.76 -14.40
CA ALA A 256 -3.42 -6.28 -13.03
C ALA A 256 -4.21 -5.31 -12.14
N ILE A 257 -3.90 -4.01 -12.22
CA ILE A 257 -4.58 -2.94 -11.49
C ILE A 257 -6.06 -2.88 -11.86
N TRP A 258 -6.38 -2.85 -13.16
CA TRP A 258 -7.77 -2.86 -13.63
C TRP A 258 -8.53 -4.12 -13.24
N ALA A 259 -7.88 -5.29 -13.27
CA ALA A 259 -8.46 -6.53 -12.78
C ALA A 259 -8.81 -6.45 -11.28
N ALA A 260 -7.95 -5.85 -10.46
CA ALA A 260 -8.24 -5.62 -9.04
C ALA A 260 -9.40 -4.63 -8.82
N ILE A 261 -9.44 -3.54 -9.59
CA ILE A 261 -10.51 -2.54 -9.52
C ILE A 261 -11.88 -3.16 -9.84
N ARG A 262 -11.95 -4.01 -10.88
CA ARG A 262 -13.19 -4.75 -11.23
C ARG A 262 -13.66 -5.69 -10.12
N ARG A 263 -12.75 -6.15 -9.26
CA ARG A 263 -13.08 -6.95 -8.08
C ARG A 263 -13.52 -6.10 -6.88
N GLY A 264 -13.62 -4.78 -7.02
CA GLY A 264 -14.01 -3.87 -5.96
C GLY A 264 -12.86 -3.39 -5.07
N VAL A 265 -11.60 -3.56 -5.51
CA VAL A 265 -10.44 -2.97 -4.83
C VAL A 265 -10.30 -1.51 -5.26
N GLN A 266 -10.25 -0.59 -4.31
CA GLN A 266 -9.88 0.80 -4.60
C GLN A 266 -8.35 0.89 -4.70
N VAL A 267 -7.83 1.54 -5.74
CA VAL A 267 -6.39 1.69 -5.97
C VAL A 267 -6.01 3.17 -5.98
N VAL A 268 -5.05 3.56 -5.16
CA VAL A 268 -4.46 4.90 -5.15
C VAL A 268 -2.99 4.78 -5.49
N ILE A 269 -2.57 5.48 -6.53
CA ILE A 269 -1.21 5.39 -7.09
C ILE A 269 -0.54 6.74 -6.95
N SER A 270 0.71 6.78 -6.50
CA SER A 270 1.58 7.93 -6.77
C SER A 270 2.60 7.57 -7.84
N THR A 271 2.71 8.39 -8.88
CA THR A 271 3.60 8.15 -10.01
C THR A 271 4.14 9.46 -10.57
N HIS A 272 5.31 9.37 -11.17
CA HIS A 272 5.92 10.44 -11.96
C HIS A 272 5.95 10.11 -13.46
N SER A 273 5.52 8.91 -13.84
CA SER A 273 5.60 8.40 -15.20
C SER A 273 4.35 8.73 -16.00
N LEU A 274 4.50 9.66 -16.94
CA LEU A 274 3.47 9.94 -17.95
C LEU A 274 3.18 8.69 -18.79
N GLU A 275 4.20 7.91 -19.12
CA GLU A 275 4.03 6.65 -19.86
C GLU A 275 3.15 5.65 -19.11
N PHE A 276 3.30 5.55 -17.78
CA PHE A 276 2.46 4.66 -16.99
C PHE A 276 1.01 5.17 -16.90
N ILE A 277 0.82 6.49 -16.79
CA ILE A 277 -0.51 7.11 -16.84
C ILE A 277 -1.19 6.83 -18.19
N ASP A 278 -0.49 7.06 -19.30
CA ASP A 278 -0.98 6.80 -20.65
C ASP A 278 -1.33 5.31 -20.82
N THR A 279 -0.49 4.42 -20.27
CA THR A 279 -0.75 2.97 -20.27
C THR A 279 -2.03 2.63 -19.50
N LEU A 280 -2.21 3.15 -18.29
CA LEU A 280 -3.42 2.95 -17.48
C LEU A 280 -4.68 3.41 -18.23
N LEU A 281 -4.62 4.53 -18.93
CA LEU A 281 -5.74 5.09 -19.72
C LEU A 281 -6.03 4.26 -20.97
N SER A 282 -5.00 3.80 -21.68
CA SER A 282 -5.16 3.02 -22.92
C SER A 282 -5.86 1.67 -22.69
N GLU A 283 -5.65 1.05 -21.52
CA GLU A 283 -6.30 -0.21 -21.17
C GLU A 283 -7.81 -0.04 -20.90
N VAL A 284 -8.26 1.17 -20.52
CA VAL A 284 -9.71 1.48 -20.43
C VAL A 284 -10.34 1.51 -21.81
N GLN A 285 -9.73 2.25 -22.75
CA GLN A 285 -10.26 2.45 -24.09
C GLN A 285 -10.36 1.14 -24.89
N THR A 286 -9.33 0.31 -24.80
CA THR A 286 -9.30 -1.01 -25.47
C THR A 286 -10.43 -1.93 -24.97
N GLN A 287 -10.96 -1.70 -23.76
CA GLN A 287 -12.01 -2.52 -23.18
C GLN A 287 -13.42 -1.99 -23.43
N GLU A 288 -13.62 -0.66 -23.49
CA GLU A 288 -14.90 -0.08 -23.94
C GLU A 288 -15.23 -0.45 -25.40
N GLU A 289 -14.22 -0.70 -26.23
CA GLU A 289 -14.37 -1.18 -27.61
C GLU A 289 -14.67 -2.68 -27.71
N LEU A 290 -14.36 -3.48 -26.68
CA LEU A 290 -14.63 -4.93 -26.65
C LEU A 290 -15.98 -5.28 -26.03
N ASP A 291 -16.54 -4.37 -25.22
CA ASP A 291 -17.86 -4.51 -24.58
C ASP A 291 -19.01 -3.89 -25.42
N GLN A 292 -18.71 -3.34 -26.62
CA GLN A 292 -19.67 -2.87 -27.63
C GLN A 292 -19.84 -3.89 -28.77
#